data_AF-A0A7C2ZV68-F1
#
_entry.id   AF-A0A7C2ZV68-F1
#
_cell.length_a   1.000
_cell.length_b   1.000
_cell.length_c   1.000
_cell.angle_alpha   90.00
_cell.angle_beta   90.00
_cell.angle_gamma   90.00
#
_symmetry.space_group_name_H-M   'P 1'
#
loop_
_entity.id
_entity.type
_entity.pdbx_description
1 polymer ?
#
loop_
_entity_poly.entity_id
_entity_poly.type
_entity_poly.pdbx_seq_one_letter_code
_entity_poly.pdbx_strand_id
1 'polypeptide(L)'
;MTEWDRDNMVDNEPSVLRLTFSHWMAVLVALVLVLGVGSRVLTRPSAFERADYRMGSAQAEDYWLFAQYSRWAVEHADCLVVGDSAIRGYYVADDQTLSHYLNFGVEGVRFANLGVDGLHPAAMAG
;
A
#
# COMPACT_ATOMS: atom_id res chain seq x y z
N MET A 1 -61.79 -21.52 -13.79
CA MET A 1 -60.43 -21.87 -13.36
C MET A 1 -59.55 -21.69 -14.59
N THR A 2 -59.00 -20.49 -14.71
CA THR A 2 -58.43 -19.94 -15.95
C THR A 2 -56.98 -20.36 -16.14
N GLU A 3 -56.62 -20.61 -17.38
CA GLU A 3 -55.36 -21.14 -17.93
C GLU A 3 -54.08 -20.33 -17.59
N TRP A 4 -54.23 -19.23 -16.86
CA TRP A 4 -53.20 -18.26 -16.49
C TRP A 4 -52.28 -18.66 -15.31
N ASP A 5 -52.59 -19.74 -14.59
CA ASP A 5 -51.85 -20.12 -13.37
C ASP A 5 -50.75 -21.17 -13.61
N ARG A 6 -50.61 -21.67 -14.85
CA ARG A 6 -49.63 -22.72 -15.20
C ARG A 6 -48.30 -22.19 -15.72
N ASP A 7 -48.23 -20.94 -16.20
CA ASP A 7 -47.01 -20.38 -16.79
C ASP A 7 -46.15 -19.58 -15.79
N ASN A 8 -46.65 -19.27 -14.59
CA ASN A 8 -45.89 -18.53 -13.57
C ASN A 8 -45.14 -19.45 -12.58
N MET A 9 -45.12 -20.75 -12.84
CA MET A 9 -44.39 -21.75 -12.04
C MET A 9 -43.05 -22.09 -12.69
N VAL A 10 -42.41 -21.11 -13.35
CA VAL A 10 -41.02 -21.21 -13.81
C VAL A 10 -40.12 -21.05 -12.57
N ASP A 11 -39.80 -22.19 -11.96
CA ASP A 11 -38.57 -22.52 -11.24
C ASP A 11 -37.78 -21.31 -10.69
N ASN A 12 -38.32 -20.66 -9.65
CA ASN A 12 -37.52 -19.86 -8.72
C ASN A 12 -36.88 -20.80 -7.67
N GLU A 13 -36.22 -21.87 -8.12
CA GLU A 13 -35.28 -22.60 -7.29
C GLU A 13 -34.14 -21.61 -6.99
N PRO A 14 -33.91 -21.20 -5.72
CA PRO A 14 -32.74 -20.40 -5.42
C PRO A 14 -31.54 -21.22 -5.88
N SER A 15 -30.73 -20.68 -6.79
CA SER A 15 -29.51 -21.31 -7.27
C SER A 15 -28.51 -21.40 -6.10
N VAL A 16 -28.68 -22.44 -5.27
CA VAL A 16 -27.79 -22.73 -4.15
C VAL A 16 -26.50 -23.25 -4.76
N LEU A 17 -25.60 -22.33 -5.09
CA LEU A 17 -24.25 -22.62 -5.56
C LEU A 17 -23.48 -23.37 -4.46
N ARG A 18 -23.67 -24.70 -4.41
CA ARG A 18 -22.90 -25.58 -3.54
C ARG A 18 -21.51 -25.74 -4.14
N LEU A 19 -20.61 -24.87 -3.72
CA LEU A 19 -19.20 -24.93 -4.05
C LEU A 19 -18.62 -26.26 -3.53
N THR A 20 -18.32 -27.17 -4.45
CA THR A 20 -17.51 -28.34 -4.13
C THR A 20 -16.08 -27.93 -3.75
N PHE A 21 -15.35 -28.81 -3.08
CA PHE A 21 -13.98 -28.52 -2.59
C PHE A 21 -13.04 -27.97 -3.67
N SER A 22 -13.15 -28.50 -4.90
CA SER A 22 -12.36 -28.02 -6.04
C SER A 22 -12.68 -26.57 -6.43
N HIS A 23 -13.94 -26.16 -6.34
CA HIS A 23 -14.33 -24.76 -6.58
C HIS A 23 -13.84 -23.84 -5.47
N TRP A 24 -13.83 -24.29 -4.21
CA TRP A 24 -13.22 -23.55 -3.11
C TRP A 24 -11.73 -23.32 -3.32
N MET A 25 -10.99 -24.31 -3.84
CA MET A 25 -9.58 -24.10 -4.22
C MET A 25 -9.42 -23.13 -5.37
N ALA A 26 -10.26 -23.20 -6.41
CA ALA A 26 -10.21 -22.24 -7.51
C ALA A 26 -10.47 -20.81 -7.02
N VAL A 27 -11.46 -20.60 -6.14
CA VAL A 27 -11.74 -19.30 -5.53
C VAL A 27 -10.58 -18.82 -4.67
N LEU A 28 -9.98 -19.71 -3.88
CA LEU A 28 -8.82 -19.36 -3.05
C LEU A 28 -7.62 -18.94 -3.89
N VAL A 29 -7.33 -19.67 -4.97
CA VAL A 29 -6.27 -19.30 -5.92
C VAL A 29 -6.58 -17.97 -6.61
N ALA A 30 -7.82 -17.77 -7.05
CA ALA A 30 -8.24 -16.51 -7.66
C ALA A 30 -8.13 -15.34 -6.67
N LEU A 31 -8.52 -15.54 -5.41
CA LEU A 31 -8.41 -14.53 -4.36
C LEU A 31 -6.95 -14.18 -4.08
N VAL A 32 -6.07 -15.17 -3.96
CA VAL A 32 -4.63 -14.97 -3.78
C VAL A 32 -4.02 -14.23 -4.98
N LEU A 33 -4.45 -14.57 -6.20
CA LEU A 33 -4.03 -13.86 -7.42
C LEU A 33 -4.52 -12.41 -7.41
N VAL A 34 -5.77 -12.15 -7.08
CA VAL A 34 -6.34 -10.80 -7.05
C VAL A 34 -5.67 -9.95 -5.97
N LEU A 35 -5.49 -10.49 -4.77
CA LEU A 35 -4.82 -9.77 -3.68
C LEU A 35 -3.33 -9.55 -3.98
N GLY A 36 -2.64 -10.57 -4.51
CA GLY A 36 -1.21 -10.49 -4.84
C GLY A 36 -0.91 -9.60 -6.05
N VAL A 37 -1.73 -9.66 -7.10
CA VAL A 37 -1.58 -8.82 -8.30
C VAL A 37 -2.09 -7.41 -8.04
N GLY A 38 -3.25 -7.26 -7.38
CA GLY A 38 -3.80 -5.95 -7.01
C GLY A 38 -2.81 -5.16 -6.16
N SER A 39 -2.20 -5.82 -5.17
CA SER A 39 -1.15 -5.25 -4.32
C SER A 39 0.08 -4.74 -5.10
N ARG A 40 0.48 -5.41 -6.19
CA ARG A 40 1.64 -5.00 -7.02
C ARG A 40 1.30 -3.98 -8.11
N VAL A 41 0.08 -4.00 -8.64
CA VAL A 41 -0.33 -3.12 -9.74
C VAL A 41 -0.81 -1.76 -9.22
N LEU A 42 -1.39 -1.71 -8.01
CA LEU A 42 -1.89 -0.46 -7.42
C LEU A 42 -0.77 0.46 -6.93
N THR A 43 0.41 -0.08 -6.61
CA THR A 43 1.57 0.71 -6.18
C THR A 43 2.52 0.91 -7.35
N ARG A 44 2.23 1.91 -8.20
CA ARG A 44 3.16 2.29 -9.26
C ARG A 44 4.41 2.96 -8.65
N PRO A 45 5.63 2.47 -8.95
CA PRO A 45 6.88 3.03 -8.43
C PRO A 45 7.16 4.46 -8.90
N SER A 46 6.39 5.00 -9.86
CA SER A 46 6.55 6.37 -10.36
C SER A 46 6.36 7.46 -9.29
N ALA A 47 5.71 7.15 -8.17
CA ALA A 47 5.62 8.08 -7.05
C ALA A 47 6.97 8.24 -6.32
N PHE A 48 7.76 7.17 -6.22
CA PHE A 48 8.98 7.13 -5.42
C PHE A 48 10.17 7.83 -6.09
N GLU A 49 10.11 8.01 -7.41
CA GLU A 49 11.21 8.55 -8.23
C GLU A 49 11.59 10.00 -7.89
N ARG A 50 10.75 10.70 -7.11
CA ARG A 50 11.08 12.00 -6.55
C ARG A 50 12.12 11.85 -5.43
N ALA A 51 13.26 12.53 -5.57
CA ALA A 51 14.31 12.56 -4.55
C ALA A 51 13.82 13.11 -3.20
N ASP A 52 12.78 13.95 -3.21
CA ASP A 52 12.12 14.55 -2.07
C ASP A 52 10.84 13.81 -1.65
N TYR A 53 10.60 12.61 -2.19
CA TYR A 53 9.42 11.83 -1.84
C TYR A 53 9.42 11.51 -0.35
N ARG A 54 8.36 11.94 0.34
CA ARG A 54 7.96 11.40 1.64
C ARG A 54 6.65 10.66 1.50
N MET A 55 6.47 9.65 2.33
CA MET A 55 5.18 9.00 2.47
C MET A 55 4.22 9.95 3.22
N GLY A 56 3.11 10.32 2.58
CA GLY A 56 2.08 11.14 3.22
C GLY A 56 1.43 10.41 4.40
N SER A 57 0.81 11.15 5.31
CA SER A 57 0.29 10.61 6.58
C SER A 57 -0.73 9.48 6.38
N ALA A 58 -1.65 9.60 5.42
CA ALA A 58 -2.62 8.55 5.10
C ALA A 58 -1.96 7.31 4.46
N GLN A 59 -0.86 7.50 3.72
CA GLN A 59 -0.11 6.43 3.08
C GLN A 59 0.82 5.71 4.07
N ALA A 60 1.27 6.41 5.10
CA ALA A 60 2.18 5.88 6.11
C ALA A 60 1.54 4.82 7.02
N GLU A 61 0.22 4.77 7.10
CA GLU A 61 -0.52 3.71 7.80
C GLU A 61 -0.62 2.43 6.96
N ASP A 62 -0.37 2.51 5.65
CA ASP A 62 -0.26 1.35 4.78
C ASP A 62 1.15 0.75 4.91
N TYR A 63 1.29 -0.18 5.85
CA TYR A 63 2.53 -0.93 6.08
C TYR A 63 3.07 -1.65 4.84
N TRP A 64 2.20 -2.01 3.89
CA TRP A 64 2.63 -2.66 2.66
C TRP A 64 3.30 -1.65 1.73
N LEU A 65 2.70 -0.47 1.56
CA LEU A 65 3.28 0.62 0.80
C LEU A 65 4.60 1.11 1.44
N PHE A 66 4.64 1.24 2.77
CA PHE A 66 5.85 1.58 3.50
C PHE A 66 6.97 0.55 3.29
N ALA A 67 6.66 -0.73 3.35
CA ALA A 67 7.64 -1.79 3.10
C ALA A 67 8.17 -1.77 1.66
N GLN A 68 7.31 -1.50 0.67
CA GLN A 68 7.73 -1.35 -0.73
C GLN A 68 8.64 -0.13 -0.93
N TYR A 69 8.24 1.02 -0.38
CA TYR A 69 9.06 2.24 -0.44
C TYR A 69 10.41 2.05 0.27
N SER A 70 10.42 1.38 1.42
CA SER A 70 11.67 1.08 2.14
C SER A 70 12.64 0.24 1.31
N ARG A 71 12.14 -0.77 0.59
CA ARG A 71 12.97 -1.57 -0.33
C ARG A 71 13.47 -0.73 -1.49
N TRP A 72 12.60 0.07 -2.11
CA TRP A 72 12.98 0.95 -3.18
C TRP A 72 14.07 1.95 -2.74
N ALA A 73 13.92 2.55 -1.55
CA ALA A 73 14.87 3.49 -0.98
C ALA A 73 16.25 2.85 -0.74
N VAL A 74 16.30 1.60 -0.25
CA VAL A 74 17.56 0.85 -0.10
C VAL A 74 18.27 0.64 -1.44
N GLU A 75 17.51 0.42 -2.52
CA GLU A 75 18.07 0.19 -3.86
C GLU A 75 18.48 1.49 -4.57
N HIS A 76 17.84 2.62 -4.25
CA HIS A 76 17.94 3.87 -5.03
C HIS A 76 18.49 5.06 -4.26
N ALA A 77 18.74 4.98 -2.95
CA ALA A 77 19.34 6.05 -2.18
C ALA A 77 20.73 5.65 -1.68
N ASP A 78 21.63 6.63 -1.61
CA ASP A 78 22.97 6.46 -1.08
C ASP A 78 22.97 6.54 0.46
N CYS A 79 21.98 7.26 1.02
CA CYS A 79 21.80 7.41 2.46
C CYS A 79 20.31 7.37 2.85
N LEU A 80 20.01 6.63 3.93
CA LEU A 80 18.66 6.55 4.49
C LEU A 80 18.56 7.46 5.72
N VAL A 81 17.58 8.36 5.72
CA VAL A 81 17.29 9.25 6.85
C VAL A 81 16.11 8.65 7.62
N VAL A 82 16.39 8.06 8.77
CA VAL A 82 15.41 7.37 9.62
C VAL A 82 15.18 8.18 10.90
N GLY A 83 13.93 8.31 11.31
CA GLY A 83 13.55 8.93 12.57
C GLY A 83 12.04 9.07 12.67
N ASP A 84 11.57 9.87 13.61
CA ASP A 84 10.14 10.03 13.88
C ASP A 84 9.46 11.10 13.00
N SER A 85 8.46 11.76 13.56
CA SER A 85 7.73 12.86 12.93
C SER A 85 8.62 14.04 12.51
N ALA A 86 9.74 14.25 13.19
CA ALA A 86 10.69 15.31 12.85
C ALA A 86 11.40 15.03 11.52
N ILE A 87 11.83 13.78 11.30
CA ILE A 87 12.44 13.36 10.03
C ILE A 87 11.38 13.28 8.93
N ARG A 88 10.18 12.76 9.24
CA ARG A 88 9.06 12.72 8.29
C ARG A 88 8.66 14.11 7.79
N GLY A 89 8.87 15.16 8.58
CA GLY A 89 8.50 16.52 8.22
C GLY A 89 6.98 16.75 8.26
N TYR A 90 6.30 16.28 9.31
CA TYR A 90 4.83 16.35 9.41
C TYR A 90 4.24 17.76 9.20
N TYR A 91 4.97 18.80 9.63
CA TYR A 91 4.53 20.19 9.64
C TYR A 91 5.09 21.06 8.51
N VAL A 92 5.78 20.45 7.53
CA VAL A 92 6.41 21.17 6.43
C VAL A 92 5.94 20.62 5.08
N ALA A 93 6.09 21.44 4.04
CA ALA A 93 5.89 20.98 2.67
C ALA A 93 6.96 19.96 2.27
N ASP A 94 6.69 19.18 1.22
CA ASP A 94 7.57 18.09 0.77
C ASP A 94 8.97 18.61 0.37
N ASP A 95 9.03 19.84 -0.17
CA ASP A 95 10.24 20.57 -0.53
C ASP A 95 10.92 21.31 0.64
N GLN A 96 10.48 21.05 1.87
CA GLN A 96 11.01 21.70 3.08
C GLN A 96 11.39 20.67 4.15
N THR A 97 11.47 19.40 3.79
CA THR A 97 11.94 18.34 4.67
C THR A 97 13.46 18.38 4.83
N LEU A 98 13.99 17.81 5.92
CA LEU A 98 15.44 17.68 6.12
C LEU A 98 16.10 16.95 4.93
N SER A 99 15.49 15.86 4.48
CA SER A 99 15.97 15.07 3.34
C SER A 99 15.97 15.87 2.04
N HIS A 100 15.00 16.78 1.84
CA HIS A 100 15.03 17.72 0.71
C HIS A 100 16.25 18.64 0.77
N TYR A 101 16.50 19.29 1.91
CA TYR A 101 17.66 20.18 2.05
C TYR A 101 18.99 19.43 1.94
N LEU A 102 19.08 18.18 2.38
CA LEU A 102 20.26 17.34 2.20
C LEU A 102 20.50 16.99 0.73
N ASN A 103 19.45 16.62 -0.01
CA ASN A 103 19.53 16.37 -1.45
C ASN A 103 19.88 17.64 -2.25
N PHE A 104 19.52 18.83 -1.76
CA PHE A 104 19.89 20.10 -2.37
C PHE A 104 21.33 20.53 -2.03
N GLY A 105 21.74 20.32 -0.79
CA GLY A 105 23.02 20.84 -0.27
C GLY A 105 24.22 19.92 -0.45
N VAL A 106 24.01 18.62 -0.70
CA VAL A 106 25.07 17.62 -0.85
C VAL A 106 25.01 17.03 -2.26
N GLU A 107 25.87 17.50 -3.14
CA GLU A 107 25.96 16.97 -4.50
C GLU A 107 26.46 15.52 -4.50
N GLY A 108 25.85 14.69 -5.36
CA GLY A 108 26.28 13.31 -5.59
C GLY A 108 25.83 12.29 -4.55
N VAL A 109 25.03 12.69 -3.54
CA VAL A 109 24.46 11.77 -2.55
C VAL A 109 22.96 11.92 -2.54
N ARG A 110 22.24 10.81 -2.75
CA ARG A 110 20.77 10.75 -2.66
C ARG A 110 20.35 10.31 -1.27
N PHE A 111 19.58 11.16 -0.60
CA PHE A 111 19.00 10.91 0.71
C PHE A 111 17.53 10.50 0.57
N ALA A 112 17.13 9.36 1.11
CA ALA A 112 15.72 8.93 1.18
C ALA A 112 15.15 9.11 2.58
N ASN A 113 13.93 9.67 2.65
CA ASN A 113 13.24 9.94 3.90
C ASN A 113 12.41 8.75 4.37
N LEU A 114 12.88 8.02 5.38
CA LEU A 114 12.17 6.90 6.02
C LEU A 114 11.60 7.29 7.39
N GLY A 115 11.14 8.53 7.54
CA GLY A 115 10.51 8.99 8.77
C GLY A 115 9.21 8.25 9.09
N VAL A 116 9.10 7.68 10.30
CA VAL A 116 7.89 6.99 10.79
C VAL A 116 7.34 7.64 12.05
N ASP A 117 6.11 8.15 11.99
CA ASP A 117 5.44 8.71 13.16
C ASP A 117 5.34 7.65 14.27
N GLY A 118 5.58 8.06 15.52
CA GLY A 118 5.51 7.15 16.66
C GLY A 118 6.76 6.32 16.91
N LEU A 119 7.86 6.50 16.16
CA LEU A 119 9.15 5.88 16.48
C LEU A 119 9.68 6.28 17.87
N HIS A 120 9.34 7.48 18.36
CA HIS A 120 9.74 7.93 19.69
C HIS A 120 9.14 7.07 20.83
N PRO A 121 7.82 6.82 20.90
CA PRO A 121 7.26 5.85 21.84
C PRO A 121 7.78 4.41 21.62
N ALA A 122 7.96 3.97 20.37
CA ALA A 122 8.48 2.62 20.09
C ALA A 122 9.91 2.43 20.59
N ALA A 123 10.78 3.42 20.40
CA ALA A 123 12.17 3.40 20.88
C ALA A 123 12.28 3.48 22.41
N MET A 124 11.30 4.11 23.08
CA MET A 124 11.22 4.18 24.54
C MET A 124 10.66 2.90 25.17
N ALA A 125 9.82 2.15 24.44
CA ALA A 125 9.18 0.94 24.95
C ALA A 125 10.03 -0.33 24.81
N GLY A 126 11.00 -0.35 23.88
CA GLY A 126 11.89 -1.49 23.61
C GLY A 126 11.30 -2.50 22.65
#